data_AF-A0A7V0IUX2-F1
#
_entry.id   AF-A0A7V0IUX2-F1
#
_cell.length_a   1.000
_cell.length_b   1.000
_cell.length_c   1.000
_cell.angle_alpha   90.00
_cell.angle_beta   90.00
_cell.angle_gamma   90.00
#
_symmetry.space_group_name_H-M   'P 1'
#
loop_
_entity.id
_entity.type
_entity.pdbx_description
1 polymer ?
#
loop_
_entity_poly.entity_id
_entity_poly.type
_entity_poly.pdbx_seq_one_letter_code
_entity_poly.pdbx_strand_id
1 'polypeptide(L)'
;MRNVRRKQVEEGRKRKKLVCLTFGILLFIYFTLTIIIGENGLLRYLKLKSTRDTLLAETKAIGKRNQDIKSQVEALRNEPDLVEELAREYGLTRKGELIFKFEDRQ
;
A
#
# COMPACT_ATOMS: atom_id res chain seq x y z
N MET A 1 -7.36 -53.99 54.46
CA MET A 1 -7.72 -52.55 54.31
C MET A 1 -6.65 -51.65 53.66
N ARG A 2 -5.45 -52.15 53.29
CA ARG A 2 -4.30 -51.32 52.85
C ARG A 2 -4.37 -50.78 51.40
N ASN A 3 -5.29 -51.29 50.57
CA ASN A 3 -5.28 -51.07 49.11
C ASN A 3 -6.18 -49.91 48.65
N VAL A 4 -7.10 -49.43 49.49
CA VAL A 4 -8.09 -48.40 49.12
C VAL A 4 -7.47 -47.00 49.15
N ARG A 5 -6.59 -46.73 50.12
CA ARG A 5 -5.90 -45.43 50.25
C ARG A 5 -4.95 -45.13 49.09
N ARG A 6 -4.25 -46.15 48.56
CA ARG A 6 -3.36 -45.97 47.40
C ARG A 6 -4.14 -45.58 46.14
N LYS A 7 -5.30 -46.21 45.91
CA LYS A 7 -6.19 -45.87 44.78
C LYS A 7 -6.73 -44.44 44.89
N GLN A 8 -7.13 -43.99 46.08
CA GLN A 8 -7.60 -42.61 46.29
C GLN A 8 -6.50 -41.56 46.03
N VAL A 9 -5.27 -41.82 46.46
CA VAL A 9 -4.13 -40.92 46.21
C VAL A 9 -3.77 -40.87 44.72
N GLU A 10 -3.82 -42.01 44.02
CA GLU A 10 -3.60 -42.05 42.57
C GLU A 10 -4.67 -41.28 41.78
N GLU A 11 -5.95 -41.41 42.13
CA GLU A 11 -7.02 -40.67 41.47
C GLU A 11 -6.93 -39.17 41.72
N GLY A 12 -6.60 -38.74 42.93
CA GLY A 12 -6.32 -37.33 43.24
C GLY A 12 -5.14 -36.78 42.43
N ARG A 13 -4.08 -37.58 42.25
CA ARG A 13 -2.91 -37.19 41.45
C ARG A 13 -3.22 -37.13 39.95
N LYS A 14 -4.04 -38.05 39.44
CA LYS A 14 -4.53 -38.06 38.04
C LYS A 14 -5.40 -36.84 37.75
N ARG A 15 -6.33 -36.49 38.65
CA ARG A 15 -7.17 -35.28 38.51
C ARG A 15 -6.34 -34.00 38.51
N LYS A 16 -5.39 -33.86 39.44
CA LYS A 16 -4.47 -32.69 39.48
C LYS A 16 -3.61 -32.58 38.21
N LYS A 17 -3.13 -33.71 37.67
CA LYS A 17 -2.40 -33.74 36.40
C LYS A 17 -3.29 -33.34 35.22
N LEU A 18 -4.53 -33.81 35.15
CA LEU A 18 -5.48 -33.44 34.11
C LEU A 18 -5.80 -31.94 34.14
N VAL A 19 -6.05 -31.37 35.32
CA VAL A 19 -6.30 -29.93 35.47
C VAL A 19 -5.08 -29.11 35.08
N CYS A 20 -3.87 -29.54 35.44
CA CYS A 20 -2.64 -28.86 35.04
C CYS A 20 -2.42 -28.95 33.51
N LEU A 21 -2.71 -30.09 32.91
CA LEU A 21 -2.62 -30.29 31.47
C LEU A 21 -3.62 -29.40 30.71
N THR A 22 -4.88 -29.35 31.16
CA THR A 22 -5.91 -28.53 30.52
C THR A 22 -5.59 -27.04 30.62
N PHE A 23 -5.10 -26.58 31.77
CA PHE A 23 -4.60 -25.21 31.94
C PHE A 23 -3.41 -24.91 31.03
N GLY A 24 -2.45 -25.84 30.91
CA GLY A 24 -1.30 -25.71 30.02
C GLY A 24 -1.71 -25.58 28.56
N ILE A 25 -2.68 -26.39 28.10
CA ILE A 25 -3.22 -26.33 26.74
C ILE A 25 -3.93 -24.99 26.48
N LEU A 26 -4.76 -24.53 27.42
CA LEU A 26 -5.44 -23.24 27.31
C LEU A 26 -4.47 -22.07 27.22
N LEU A 27 -3.43 -22.06 28.06
CA LEU A 27 -2.38 -21.04 28.00
C LEU A 27 -1.62 -21.11 26.67
N PHE A 28 -1.28 -22.31 26.20
CA PHE A 28 -0.59 -22.48 24.91
C PHE A 28 -1.42 -21.91 23.75
N ILE A 29 -2.73 -22.21 23.71
CA ILE A 29 -3.64 -21.66 22.69
C ILE A 29 -3.72 -20.13 22.80
N TYR A 30 -3.81 -19.59 24.02
CA TYR A 30 -3.85 -18.14 24.22
C TYR A 30 -2.57 -17.45 23.70
N PHE A 31 -1.40 -18.00 24.00
CA PHE A 31 -0.13 -17.45 23.52
C PHE A 31 0.02 -17.58 22.00
N THR A 32 -0.37 -18.72 21.40
CA THR A 32 -0.27 -18.90 19.94
C THR A 32 -1.19 -17.94 19.20
N LEU A 33 -2.44 -17.77 19.65
CA LEU A 33 -3.35 -16.77 19.07
C LEU A 33 -2.81 -15.35 19.21
N THR A 34 -2.24 -15.02 20.37
CA THR A 34 -1.65 -13.69 20.61
C THR A 34 -0.43 -13.45 19.71
N ILE A 35 0.40 -14.45 19.43
CA ILE A 35 1.54 -14.32 18.50
C ILE A 35 1.07 -14.20 17.05
N ILE A 36 0.01 -14.93 16.66
CA ILE A 36 -0.50 -14.92 15.28
C ILE A 36 -1.26 -13.62 14.97
N ILE A 37 -2.09 -13.15 15.93
CA ILE A 37 -3.03 -12.02 15.78
C ILE A 37 -2.46 -10.72 16.36
N GLY A 38 -1.45 -10.78 17.22
CA GLY A 38 -0.86 -9.62 17.88
C GLY A 38 -0.22 -8.62 16.92
N GLU A 39 0.17 -7.46 17.46
CA GLU A 39 0.61 -6.28 16.71
C GLU A 39 1.77 -6.54 15.74
N ASN A 40 2.61 -7.54 16.04
CA ASN A 40 3.75 -7.99 15.23
C ASN A 40 3.52 -9.35 14.52
N GLY A 41 2.27 -9.82 14.46
CA GLY A 41 1.91 -11.13 13.92
C GLY A 41 2.03 -11.24 12.40
N LEU A 42 1.94 -12.47 11.90
CA LEU A 42 2.05 -12.84 10.47
C LEU A 42 1.10 -12.03 9.57
N LEU A 43 -0.10 -11.70 10.08
CA LEU A 43 -1.08 -10.86 9.38
C LEU A 43 -0.56 -9.46 9.08
N ARG A 44 0.19 -8.84 10.01
CA ARG A 44 0.79 -7.53 9.81
C ARG A 44 1.90 -7.59 8.77
N TYR A 45 2.71 -8.64 8.80
CA TYR A 45 3.76 -8.87 7.80
C TYR A 45 3.18 -9.02 6.38
N LEU A 46 2.11 -9.80 6.22
CA LEU A 46 1.43 -9.97 4.93
C LEU A 46 0.82 -8.66 4.42
N LYS A 47 0.15 -7.89 5.29
CA LYS A 47 -0.36 -6.56 4.93
C LYS A 47 0.77 -5.61 4.52
N LEU A 48 1.85 -5.56 5.30
CA LEU A 48 2.98 -4.67 5.04
C LEU A 48 3.70 -5.02 3.73
N LYS A 49 3.84 -6.31 3.44
CA LYS A 49 4.40 -6.79 2.16
C LYS A 49 3.53 -6.35 0.98
N SER A 50 2.21 -6.53 1.08
CA SER A 50 1.27 -6.06 0.06
C SER A 50 1.35 -4.55 -0.15
N THR A 51 1.36 -3.75 0.94
CA THR A 51 1.49 -2.29 0.86
C THR A 51 2.81 -1.85 0.24
N ARG A 52 3.90 -2.55 0.53
CA ARG A 52 5.21 -2.28 -0.09
C ARG A 52 5.17 -2.51 -1.60
N ASP A 53 4.60 -3.62 -2.03
CA ASP A 53 4.53 -3.98 -3.45
C ASP A 53 3.61 -3.02 -4.23
N THR A 54 2.49 -2.59 -3.63
CA THR A 54 1.61 -1.57 -4.25
C THR A 54 2.29 -0.23 -4.39
N LEU A 55 3.01 0.24 -3.36
CA LEU A 55 3.74 1.51 -3.42
C LEU A 55 4.84 1.46 -4.48
N LEU A 56 5.57 0.35 -4.60
CA LEU A 56 6.58 0.18 -5.65
C LEU A 56 5.97 0.22 -7.05
N ALA A 57 4.82 -0.42 -7.24
CA ALA A 57 4.10 -0.40 -8.52
C ALA A 57 3.62 1.02 -8.87
N GLU A 58 3.09 1.75 -7.89
CA GLU A 58 2.62 3.12 -8.06
C GLU A 58 3.77 4.08 -8.38
N THR A 59 4.89 3.97 -7.67
CA THR A 59 6.08 4.78 -7.93
C THR A 59 6.61 4.55 -9.35
N LYS A 60 6.61 3.30 -9.82
CA LYS A 60 7.02 2.95 -11.18
C LYS A 60 6.05 3.49 -12.23
N ALA A 61 4.74 3.45 -11.95
CA ALA A 61 3.73 3.99 -12.84
C ALA A 61 3.82 5.52 -12.96
N ILE A 62 4.03 6.23 -11.84
CA ILE A 62 4.25 7.68 -11.80
C ILE A 62 5.53 8.05 -12.55
N GLY A 63 6.63 7.31 -12.33
CA GLY A 63 7.88 7.52 -13.05
C GLY A 63 7.71 7.41 -14.57
N LYS A 64 6.97 6.40 -15.03
CA LYS A 64 6.69 6.22 -16.47
C LYS A 64 5.82 7.35 -17.03
N ARG A 65 4.80 7.80 -16.29
CA ARG A 65 3.97 8.96 -16.70
C ARG A 65 4.78 10.25 -16.77
N ASN A 66 5.68 10.49 -15.82
CA ASN A 66 6.55 11.65 -15.86
C ASN A 66 7.49 11.63 -17.07
N GLN A 67 8.04 10.48 -17.43
CA GLN A 67 8.86 10.36 -18.64
C GLN A 67 8.05 10.61 -19.90
N ASP A 68 6.83 10.08 -19.98
CA ASP A 68 5.94 10.26 -21.12
C ASP A 68 5.53 11.73 -21.30
N ILE A 69 5.09 12.38 -20.22
CA ILE A 69 4.74 13.81 -20.22
C ILE A 69 5.96 14.66 -20.58
N LYS A 70 7.15 14.32 -20.06
CA LYS A 70 8.37 15.05 -20.38
C LYS A 70 8.73 14.91 -21.87
N SER A 71 8.58 13.73 -22.44
CA SER A 71 8.77 13.49 -23.87
C SER A 71 7.77 14.28 -24.71
N GLN A 72 6.51 14.36 -24.28
CA GLN A 72 5.49 15.17 -24.95
C GLN A 72 5.86 16.66 -24.88
N VAL A 73 6.27 17.17 -23.71
CA VAL A 73 6.70 18.57 -23.56
C VAL A 73 7.92 18.88 -24.42
N GLU A 74 8.89 17.97 -24.52
CA GLU A 74 10.06 18.15 -25.41
C GLU A 74 9.64 18.15 -26.89
N ALA A 75 8.70 17.28 -27.29
CA ALA A 75 8.16 17.29 -28.64
C ALA A 75 7.44 18.62 -28.96
N LEU A 76 6.52 19.07 -28.09
CA LEU A 76 5.82 20.35 -28.26
C LEU A 76 6.77 21.56 -28.23
N ARG A 77 7.84 21.51 -27.45
CA ARG A 77 8.81 22.61 -27.33
C ARG A 77 9.72 22.72 -28.57
N ASN A 78 9.92 21.63 -29.30
CA ASN A 78 10.74 21.60 -30.50
C ASN A 78 9.98 22.04 -31.77
N GLU A 79 8.68 22.30 -31.67
CA GLU A 79 7.85 22.83 -32.76
C GLU A 79 7.47 24.30 -32.46
N PRO A 80 8.37 25.27 -32.71
CA PRO A 80 8.12 26.68 -32.46
C PRO A 80 6.90 27.22 -33.23
N ASP A 81 6.57 26.61 -34.37
CA ASP A 81 5.45 27.00 -35.22
C ASP A 81 4.09 26.72 -34.56
N LEU A 82 3.94 25.58 -33.85
CA LEU A 82 2.72 25.27 -33.08
C LEU A 82 2.54 26.22 -31.89
N VAL A 83 3.64 26.60 -31.24
CA VAL A 83 3.59 27.56 -30.12
C VAL A 83 3.20 28.96 -30.62
N GLU A 84 3.67 29.34 -31.81
CA GLU A 84 3.32 30.61 -32.44
C GLU A 84 1.87 30.62 -32.93
N GLU A 85 1.38 29.53 -33.52
CA GLU A 85 -0.01 29.36 -33.93
C GLU A 85 -0.96 29.47 -32.73
N LEU A 86 -0.69 28.74 -31.65
CA LEU A 86 -1.48 28.80 -30.41
C LEU A 86 -1.42 30.20 -29.79
N ALA A 87 -0.24 30.83 -29.74
CA ALA A 87 -0.11 32.20 -29.24
C ALA A 87 -0.98 33.19 -30.04
N ARG A 88 -1.05 33.03 -31.37
CA ARG A 88 -1.88 33.87 -32.25
C ARG A 88 -3.37 33.64 -32.03
N GLU A 89 -3.83 32.42 -31.78
CA GLU A 89 -5.23 32.14 -31.41
C GLU A 89 -5.63 32.82 -30.10
N TYR A 90 -4.73 32.86 -29.12
CA TYR A 90 -4.93 33.61 -27.87
C TYR A 90 -4.72 35.13 -28.01
N GLY A 91 -4.45 35.63 -29.22
CA GLY A 91 -4.23 37.05 -29.49
C GLY A 91 -2.91 37.60 -28.95
N LEU A 92 -1.96 36.73 -28.60
CA LEU A 92 -0.61 37.09 -28.18
C LEU A 92 0.28 37.30 -29.41
N THR A 93 1.12 38.34 -29.37
CA THR A 93 2.04 38.68 -30.47
C THR A 93 3.44 38.94 -29.97
N ARG A 94 4.42 38.80 -30.86
CA ARG A 94 5.82 39.10 -30.53
C ARG A 94 5.99 40.61 -30.35
N LYS A 95 6.94 41.01 -29.49
CA LYS A 95 7.23 42.41 -29.22
C LYS A 95 7.73 43.10 -30.51
N GLY A 96 6.98 44.09 -31.00
CA GLY A 96 7.31 44.85 -32.21
C GLY A 96 6.67 44.35 -33.52
N GLU A 97 5.77 43.37 -33.45
CA GLU A 97 5.06 42.84 -34.62
C GLU A 97 3.85 43.72 -35.01
N LEU A 98 3.65 43.98 -36.30
CA LEU A 98 2.54 44.78 -36.82
C LEU A 98 1.36 43.87 -37.22
N ILE A 99 0.19 44.05 -36.60
CA ILE A 99 -1.02 43.26 -36.91
C ILE A 99 -1.91 44.05 -37.88
N PHE A 100 -2.25 43.44 -39.01
CA PHE A 100 -3.28 43.95 -39.92
C PHE A 100 -4.62 43.29 -39.58
N LYS A 101 -5.53 44.05 -38.96
CA LYS A 101 -6.92 43.61 -38.78
C LYS A 101 -7.72 44.09 -39.99
N PHE A 102 -8.25 43.15 -40.75
CA PHE A 102 -9.19 43.44 -41.82
C PHE A 102 -10.59 43.44 -41.21
N GLU A 103 -11.22 44.61 -41.15
CA GLU A 103 -12.66 44.69 -40.87
C GLU A 103 -13.40 44.18 -42.10
N ASP A 104 -14.21 43.14 -41.90
CA ASP A 104 -15.12 42.65 -42.93
C ASP A 104 -16.12 43.78 -43.22
N ARG A 105 -15.92 44.43 -44.37
CA ARG A 105 -16.75 45.53 -44.82
C ARG A 105 -18.05 44.93 -45.34
N GLN A 106 -19.04 44.79 -44.47
CA GLN A 106 -20.44 44.63 -44.88
C GLN A 106 -20.94 45.90 -45.56
#